data_AF-A0A522F5J2-F1
#
_entry.id   AF-A0A522F5J2-F1
#
_cell.length_a   1.000
_cell.length_b   1.000
_cell.length_c   1.000
_cell.angle_alpha   90.00
_cell.angle_beta   90.00
_cell.angle_gamma   90.00
#
_symmetry.space_group_name_H-M   'P 1'
#
loop_
_entity.id
_entity.type
_entity.pdbx_description
1 polymer ?
#
loop_
_entity_poly.entity_id
_entity_poly.type
_entity_poly.pdbx_seq_one_letter_code
_entity_poly.pdbx_strand_id
1 'polypeptide(L)' 'MNQAKVFIVNSTSEADYKVYFVNFESDQKNHQLIAGGKLVKSKSEANVKVFMAKFSSDADIKIMRKNFPK' A
#
# COMPACT_ATOMS: atom_id res chain seq x y z
N MET A 1 8.51 15.68 -7.85
CA MET A 1 8.04 14.29 -8.11
C MET A 1 6.92 14.03 -7.13
N ASN A 2 5.72 13.68 -7.61
CA ASN A 2 4.53 13.58 -6.75
C ASN A 2 4.63 12.36 -5.83
N GLN A 3 4.69 12.60 -4.52
CA GLN A 3 4.61 11.57 -3.50
C GLN A 3 3.20 10.95 -3.52
N ALA A 4 3.11 9.62 -3.62
CA ALA A 4 1.81 8.94 -3.63
C ALA A 4 1.07 9.17 -2.31
N LYS A 5 -0.12 9.77 -2.35
CA LYS A 5 -0.99 9.90 -1.17
C LYS A 5 -1.80 8.61 -1.02
N VAL A 6 -1.54 7.89 0.06
CA VAL A 6 -2.10 6.56 0.29
C VAL A 6 -3.12 6.61 1.42
N PHE A 7 -4.27 5.99 1.21
CA PHE A 7 -5.31 5.84 2.23
C PHE A 7 -5.63 4.37 2.43
N ILE A 8 -5.70 3.93 3.68
CA ILE A 8 -6.02 2.54 4.02
C ILE A 8 -7.53 2.43 4.15
N VAL A 9 -8.13 1.58 3.31
CA VAL A 9 -9.57 1.29 3.36
C VAL A 9 -9.84 0.03 4.16
N ASN A 10 -11.08 -0.07 4.67
CA ASN A 10 -11.53 -1.21 5.47
C ASN A 10 -12.12 -2.36 4.64
N SER A 11 -12.36 -2.14 3.34
CA SER A 11 -12.93 -3.14 2.43
C SER A 11 -12.14 -3.24 1.14
N THR A 12 -12.02 -4.46 0.61
CA THR A 12 -11.37 -4.74 -0.67
C THR A 12 -12.09 -4.11 -1.86
N SER A 13 -13.41 -3.92 -1.77
CA SER A 13 -14.23 -3.31 -2.83
C SER A 13 -13.91 -1.83 -3.09
N GLU A 14 -13.28 -1.15 -2.13
CA GLU A 14 -12.91 0.27 -2.24
C GLU A 14 -11.43 0.49 -2.57
N ALA A 15 -10.64 -0.58 -2.49
CA ALA A 15 -9.21 -0.57 -2.66
C ALA A 15 -8.84 -0.66 -4.13
N ASP A 16 -7.83 0.11 -4.52
CA ASP A 16 -7.21 0.00 -5.84
C ASP A 16 -6.18 -1.15 -5.82
N TYR A 17 -5.53 -1.41 -4.67
CA TYR A 17 -4.57 -2.51 -4.48
C TYR A 17 -4.69 -3.17 -3.10
N LYS A 18 -4.42 -4.47 -3.06
CA LYS A 18 -4.19 -5.22 -1.82
C LYS A 18 -2.70 -5.20 -1.46
N VAL A 19 -2.39 -4.78 -0.24
CA VAL A 19 -1.02 -4.64 0.28
C VAL A 19 -0.75 -5.69 1.35
N TYR A 20 0.41 -6.34 1.28
CA TYR A 20 0.89 -7.24 2.32
C TYR A 20 2.30 -6.85 2.76
N PHE A 21 2.55 -6.94 4.07
CA PHE A 21 3.87 -6.66 4.62
C PHE A 21 4.78 -7.87 4.53
N VAL A 22 5.96 -7.66 3.94
CA VAL A 22 7.02 -8.67 3.89
C VAL A 22 8.21 -8.28 4.76
N ASN A 23 9.01 -9.28 5.14
CA ASN A 23 10.16 -9.09 6.02
C ASN A 23 11.48 -8.93 5.25
N PHE A 24 11.55 -9.42 4.00
CA PHE A 24 12.76 -9.39 3.18
C PHE A 24 12.58 -8.51 1.94
N GLU A 25 13.67 -7.88 1.49
CA GLU A 25 13.64 -7.04 0.29
C GLU A 25 13.36 -7.84 -0.98
N SER A 26 13.84 -9.09 -1.04
CA SER A 26 13.60 -10.04 -2.13
C SER A 26 12.12 -10.36 -2.35
N ASP A 27 11.31 -10.23 -1.30
CA ASP A 27 9.89 -10.59 -1.33
C ASP A 27 9.00 -9.40 -1.73
N GLN A 28 9.59 -8.21 -1.89
CA GLN A 28 8.84 -7.04 -2.31
C GLN A 28 8.40 -7.17 -3.77
N LYS A 29 7.18 -6.70 -4.04
CA LYS A 29 6.57 -6.74 -5.36
C LYS A 29 5.76 -5.48 -5.56
N ASN A 30 5.98 -4.75 -6.65
CA ASN A 30 5.25 -3.51 -6.98
C ASN A 30 5.30 -2.43 -5.89
N HIS A 31 6.20 -2.53 -4.91
CA HIS A 31 6.27 -1.62 -3.76
C HIS A 31 6.52 -0.16 -4.18
N GLN A 32 7.21 0.06 -5.30
CA GLN A 32 7.55 1.39 -5.83
C GLN A 32 6.32 2.27 -6.12
N LEU A 33 5.14 1.68 -6.32
CA LEU A 33 3.89 2.41 -6.54
C LEU A 33 3.48 3.27 -5.34
N ILE A 34 3.86 2.84 -4.14
CA ILE A 34 3.50 3.50 -2.88
C ILE A 34 4.71 3.79 -1.98
N ALA A 35 5.89 3.26 -2.30
CA ALA A 35 7.08 3.42 -1.48
C ALA A 35 7.50 4.89 -1.37
N GLY A 36 7.79 5.34 -0.16
CA GLY A 36 8.08 6.76 0.11
C GLY A 36 6.85 7.68 -0.02
N GLY A 37 5.65 7.12 -0.18
CA GLY A 37 4.37 7.85 -0.19
C GLY A 37 4.03 8.53 1.14
N LYS A 38 2.92 9.27 1.16
CA LYS A 38 2.36 9.90 2.36
C LYS A 38 1.07 9.21 2.75
N LEU A 39 0.94 8.80 4.00
CA LEU A 39 -0.32 8.28 4.53
C LEU A 39 -1.26 9.46 4.80
N VAL A 40 -2.43 9.47 4.18
CA VAL A 40 -3.46 10.51 4.37
C VAL A 40 -4.57 10.00 5.28
N LYS A 41 -5.31 10.94 5.89
CA LYS A 41 -6.39 10.63 6.83
C LYS A 41 -7.78 10.56 6.18
N SER A 42 -7.90 11.00 4.93
CA SER A 42 -9.18 11.01 4.22
C SER A 42 -9.07 10.42 2.81
N LYS A 43 -10.16 9.80 2.36
CA LYS A 43 -10.27 9.18 1.04
C LYS A 43 -10.14 10.21 -0.10
N SER A 44 -10.62 11.43 0.10
CA SER A 44 -10.60 12.51 -0.88
C SER A 44 -9.20 13.07 -1.13
N GLU A 45 -8.28 12.95 -0.17
CA GLU A 45 -6.88 13.35 -0.33
C GLU A 45 -6.04 12.28 -1.02
N ALA A 46 -6.53 11.03 -1.12
CA ALA A 46 -5.76 9.89 -1.57
C ALA A 46 -5.68 9.82 -3.10
N ASN A 47 -4.49 9.53 -3.61
CA ASN A 47 -4.30 9.11 -4.99
C ASN A 47 -4.42 7.59 -5.14
N VAL A 48 -4.12 6.85 -4.06
CA VAL A 48 -4.14 5.39 -4.03
C VAL A 48 -4.83 4.90 -2.76
N LYS A 49 -5.85 4.06 -2.91
CA LYS A 49 -6.52 3.38 -1.80
C LYS A 49 -5.99 1.96 -1.70
N VAL A 50 -5.55 1.57 -0.51
CA VAL A 50 -4.98 0.25 -0.26
C VAL A 50 -5.75 -0.50 0.81
N PHE A 51 -5.92 -1.81 0.62
CA PHE A 51 -6.45 -2.70 1.63
C PHE A 51 -5.34 -3.60 2.17
N MET A 52 -5.27 -3.79 3.48
CA MET A 52 -4.30 -4.69 4.08
C MET A 52 -4.74 -6.13 3.91
N ALA A 53 -4.08 -6.86 3.02
CA ALA A 53 -4.35 -8.27 2.76
C ALA A 53 -3.99 -9.12 3.99
N LYS A 54 -4.79 -10.14 4.25
CA LYS A 54 -4.51 -11.13 5.30
C LYS A 54 -3.42 -12.12 4.89
N PHE A 55 -3.33 -12.43 3.61
CA PHE A 55 -2.39 -13.40 3.05
C PHE A 55 -1.55 -12.80 1.93
N SER A 56 -0.29 -13.24 1.83
CA SER A 56 0.66 -12.78 0.80
C SER A 56 0.25 -13.20 -0.62
N SER A 57 -0.51 -14.29 -0.77
CA SER A 57 -1.05 -14.78 -2.05
C SER A 57 -2.05 -13.80 -2.66
N ASP A 58 -2.77 -13.05 -1.83
CA ASP A 58 -3.87 -12.19 -2.24
C ASP A 58 -3.40 -10.76 -2.53
N ALA A 59 -2.10 -10.49 -2.37
CA ALA A 59 -1.55 -9.15 -2.41
C ALA A 59 -1.04 -8.78 -3.81
N ASP A 60 -1.52 -7.64 -4.31
CA ASP A 60 -1.02 -7.00 -5.53
C ASP A 60 0.33 -6.33 -5.29
N ILE A 61 0.51 -5.80 -4.07
CA ILE A 61 1.71 -5.12 -3.61
C ILE A 61 2.25 -5.83 -2.36
N LYS A 62 3.53 -6.20 -2.41
CA LYS A 62 4.29 -6.68 -1.25
C LYS A 62 5.34 -5.65 -0.90
N ILE A 63 5.32 -5.15 0.32
CA ILE A 63 6.18 -4.03 0.72
C ILE A 63 6.70 -4.25 2.13
N MET A 64 7.93 -3.82 2.40
CA MET A 64 8.43 -3.81 3.77
C MET A 64 7.83 -2.65 4.55
N ARG A 65 7.56 -2.85 5.85
CA ARG A 65 7.04 -1.78 6.73
C ARG A 65 7.89 -0.51 6.70
N LYS A 66 9.22 -0.64 6.56
CA LYS A 66 10.15 0.51 6.47
C LYS A 66 9.92 1.40 5.25
N ASN A 67 9.38 0.84 4.16
CA ASN A 67 9.14 1.51 2.89
C ASN A 67 7.69 1.99 2.72
N PHE A 68 6.78 1.55 3.60
CA PHE A 68 5.37 1.91 3.54
C PHE A 68 5.16 3.41 3.78
N PRO A 69 4.17 4.05 3.12
CA PRO A 69 3.80 5.45 3.35
C PRO A 69 3.67 5.82 4.83
N LYS A 70 4.16 7.02 5.17
CA LYS A 70 4.13 7.59 6.53
C LYS A 70 3.21 8.80 6.62
#